data_AF-A0A838U819-F1
#
_entry.id   AF-A0A838U819-F1
#
_cell.length_a   1.000
_cell.length_b   1.000
_cell.length_c   1.000
_cell.angle_alpha   90.00
_cell.angle_beta   90.00
_cell.angle_gamma   90.00
#
_symmetry.space_group_name_H-M   'P 1'
#
loop_
_entity.id
_entity.type
_entity.pdbx_description
1 polymer ?
#
loop_
_entity_poly.entity_id
_entity_poly.type
_entity_poly.pdbx_seq_one_letter_code
_entity_poly.pdbx_strand_id
1 'polypeptide(L)'
;LLEKALTFEQTSSLLRAPSTQDDSSTAYQYIMFGKGPFVYKLLRDTMGAAKFDQLLRNYLNEYRGKGASIDDFEKLAARVHGSELRYFFARWVEGTGVPEFESDYQILRTRGGKFIARGTVKQNYENLRLPVDVQLRSEGEAGLKTEKVEMEDTSADFNIEATGKPLKVVIDPGFKLLRISSDLRVSSIARRGIEQFKVGNYVEAQQQFEAALKLDRSNAWVYYHLGLLFLDQRNYDVAIDNFKAALSGNLNPSWLAVWSNIKMGNAYDAKGDRVRATGAYKRAQAMGDDYDKAQDAVKRYQATPYDPKERQATAAK
;
A
#
# COMPACT_ATOMS: atom_id res chain seq x y z
N LEU A 1 6.91 -3.56 4.17
CA LEU A 1 6.95 -2.86 5.47
C LEU A 1 6.19 -1.54 5.40
N LEU A 2 6.51 -0.67 4.42
CA LEU A 2 5.79 0.59 4.23
C LEU A 2 4.26 0.39 4.10
N GLU A 3 3.79 -0.54 3.25
CA GLU A 3 2.34 -0.78 3.12
C GLU A 3 1.65 -1.18 4.44
N LYS A 4 2.35 -1.95 5.29
CA LYS A 4 1.85 -2.34 6.62
C LYS A 4 1.81 -1.11 7.54
N ALA A 5 2.87 -0.31 7.58
CA ALA A 5 2.90 0.94 8.36
C ALA A 5 1.73 1.89 8.02
N LEU A 6 1.19 1.80 6.80
CA LEU A 6 0.15 2.67 6.28
C LEU A 6 -1.27 2.11 6.41
N THR A 7 -1.45 0.85 6.85
CA THR A 7 -2.78 0.22 6.95
C THR A 7 -3.65 0.83 8.04
N PHE A 8 -3.02 1.25 9.14
CA PHE A 8 -3.69 1.76 10.34
C PHE A 8 -3.19 3.15 10.73
N GLU A 9 -2.54 3.86 9.81
CA GLU A 9 -1.91 5.16 10.13
C GLU A 9 -2.92 6.22 10.60
N GLN A 10 -4.19 6.12 10.16
CA GLN A 10 -5.27 7.02 10.54
C GLN A 10 -5.92 6.65 11.88
N THR A 11 -5.71 5.44 12.41
CA THR A 11 -6.46 4.95 13.58
C THR A 11 -5.86 5.41 14.91
N SER A 12 -4.53 5.48 14.99
CA SER A 12 -3.83 6.01 16.16
C SER A 12 -2.42 6.45 15.79
N SER A 13 -1.89 7.41 16.56
CA SER A 13 -0.49 7.81 16.46
C SER A 13 0.42 6.86 17.24
N LEU A 14 1.74 6.97 17.02
CA LEU A 14 2.74 6.20 17.77
C LEU A 14 2.65 6.50 19.28
N LEU A 15 2.39 7.76 19.64
CA LEU A 15 2.23 8.18 21.04
C LEU A 15 1.02 7.50 21.70
N ARG A 16 -0.11 7.39 20.99
CA ARG A 16 -1.38 6.93 21.58
C ARG A 16 -1.64 5.44 21.42
N ALA A 17 -0.99 4.75 20.48
CA ALA A 17 -1.27 3.34 20.22
C ALA A 17 -1.08 2.45 21.48
N PRO A 18 -0.02 2.62 22.31
CA PRO A 18 0.16 1.81 23.52
C PRO A 18 -0.94 1.93 24.58
N SER A 19 -1.67 3.05 24.62
CA SER A 19 -2.75 3.27 25.59
C SER A 19 -4.15 3.05 25.01
N THR A 20 -4.27 2.88 23.69
CA THR A 20 -5.57 2.82 23.00
C THR A 20 -5.79 1.55 22.20
N GLN A 21 -4.76 0.72 22.00
CA GLN A 21 -4.82 -0.51 21.24
C GLN A 21 -4.31 -1.68 22.08
N ASP A 22 -4.90 -2.85 21.86
CA ASP A 22 -4.37 -4.12 22.35
C ASP A 22 -3.03 -4.40 21.66
N ASP A 23 -2.00 -4.75 22.41
CA ASP A 23 -0.64 -4.95 21.90
C ASP A 23 -0.51 -6.18 20.98
N SER A 24 -1.46 -7.11 21.07
CA SER A 24 -1.59 -8.25 20.17
C SER A 24 -2.33 -7.90 18.87
N SER A 25 -3.00 -6.74 18.79
CA SER A 25 -3.79 -6.35 17.63
C SER A 25 -2.92 -6.06 16.41
N THR A 26 -3.42 -6.41 15.22
CA THR A 26 -2.75 -6.08 13.95
C THR A 26 -2.49 -4.58 13.80
N ALA A 27 -3.43 -3.74 14.27
CA ALA A 27 -3.31 -2.29 14.22
C ALA A 27 -2.11 -1.81 15.06
N TYR A 28 -2.01 -2.27 16.32
CA TYR A 28 -0.86 -1.97 17.17
C TYR A 28 0.45 -2.42 16.54
N GLN A 29 0.49 -3.67 16.04
CA GLN A 29 1.69 -4.23 15.42
C GLN A 29 2.15 -3.39 14.21
N TYR A 30 1.22 -2.92 13.39
CA TYR A 30 1.52 -2.16 12.19
C TYR A 30 1.92 -0.71 12.50
N ILE A 31 1.32 -0.09 13.51
CA ILE A 31 1.71 1.24 13.98
C ILE A 31 3.10 1.17 14.63
N MET A 32 3.29 0.31 15.64
CA MET A 32 4.52 0.28 16.43
C MET A 32 5.71 -0.29 15.66
N PHE A 33 5.53 -1.42 14.98
CA PHE A 33 6.63 -2.12 14.30
C PHE A 33 6.67 -1.87 12.79
N GLY A 34 5.60 -1.29 12.22
CA GLY A 34 5.61 -0.75 10.86
C GLY A 34 6.07 0.70 10.84
N LYS A 35 5.30 1.63 11.41
CA LYS A 35 5.59 3.09 11.35
C LYS A 35 6.78 3.49 12.23
N GLY A 36 6.95 2.91 13.42
CA GLY A 36 8.02 3.25 14.37
C GLY A 36 9.43 3.27 13.75
N PRO A 37 9.91 2.19 13.11
CA PRO A 37 11.23 2.15 12.47
C PRO A 37 11.42 3.21 11.38
N PHE A 38 10.37 3.56 10.62
CA PHE A 38 10.44 4.63 9.63
C PHE A 38 10.63 5.98 10.29
N VAL A 39 9.99 6.25 11.42
CA VAL A 39 10.17 7.52 12.16
C VAL A 39 11.61 7.64 12.66
N TYR A 40 12.22 6.56 13.17
CA TYR A 40 13.66 6.59 13.53
C TYR A 40 14.56 6.87 12.32
N LYS A 41 14.29 6.23 11.19
CA LYS A 41 15.04 6.47 9.95
C LYS A 41 14.90 7.94 9.49
N LEU A 42 13.68 8.49 9.50
CA LEU A 42 13.43 9.87 9.12
C LEU A 42 14.13 10.86 10.06
N LEU A 43 14.13 10.57 11.37
CA LEU A 43 14.87 11.38 12.34
C LEU A 43 16.38 11.34 12.06
N ARG A 44 16.93 10.15 11.77
CA ARG A 44 18.33 9.96 11.36
C ARG A 44 18.67 10.74 10.10
N ASP A 45 17.81 10.72 9.10
CA ASP A 45 18.02 11.45 7.84
C ASP A 45 17.92 12.97 8.05
N THR A 46 17.04 13.41 8.95
CA THR A 46 16.85 14.84 9.30
C THR A 46 18.04 15.39 10.08
N MET A 47 18.53 14.67 11.08
CA MET A 47 19.61 15.15 11.94
C MET A 47 21.02 14.75 11.47
N GLY A 48 21.11 13.81 10.52
CA GLY A 48 22.35 13.22 10.06
C GLY A 48 22.81 12.04 10.93
N ALA A 49 23.40 11.04 10.29
CA ALA A 49 23.77 9.77 10.92
C ALA A 49 24.64 9.92 12.18
N ALA A 50 25.66 10.77 12.14
CA ALA A 50 26.55 10.96 13.28
C ALA A 50 25.85 11.54 14.52
N LYS A 51 24.99 12.56 14.32
CA LYS A 51 24.20 13.16 15.40
C LYS A 51 23.15 12.19 15.92
N PHE A 52 22.55 11.38 15.04
CA PHE A 52 21.60 10.34 15.45
C PHE A 52 22.26 9.25 16.29
N ASP A 53 23.45 8.78 15.90
CA ASP A 53 24.21 7.81 16.69
C ASP A 53 24.60 8.40 18.06
N GLN A 54 24.96 9.69 18.11
CA GLN A 54 25.20 10.41 19.36
C GLN A 54 23.92 10.50 20.21
N LEU A 55 22.76 10.80 19.62
CA LEU A 55 21.47 10.83 20.31
C LEU A 55 21.18 9.49 20.99
N LEU A 56 21.33 8.37 20.27
CA LEU A 56 21.08 7.05 20.85
C LEU A 56 22.04 6.72 21.99
N ARG A 57 23.32 7.06 21.86
CA ARG A 57 24.31 6.89 22.95
C ARG A 57 23.95 7.73 24.18
N ASN A 58 23.62 9.01 23.97
CA ASN A 58 23.23 9.91 25.05
C ASN A 58 21.96 9.41 25.74
N TYR A 59 20.96 8.97 24.97
CA TYR A 59 19.72 8.45 25.52
C TYR A 59 19.95 7.24 26.43
N LEU A 60 20.73 6.26 25.95
CA LEU A 60 21.07 5.07 26.74
C LEU A 60 21.89 5.40 27.99
N ASN A 61 22.72 6.44 27.96
CA ASN A 61 23.52 6.88 29.10
C ASN A 61 22.68 7.67 30.13
N GLU A 62 21.87 8.63 29.68
CA GLU A 62 21.08 9.53 30.55
C GLU A 62 19.92 8.80 31.24
N TYR A 63 19.26 7.89 30.51
CA TYR A 63 18.04 7.20 30.95
C TYR A 63 18.29 5.74 31.35
N ARG A 64 19.55 5.33 31.54
CA ARG A 64 19.87 3.97 32.00
C ARG A 64 19.18 3.67 33.33
N GLY A 65 18.32 2.66 33.35
CA GLY A 65 17.59 2.25 34.56
C GLY A 65 16.52 3.24 35.02
N LYS A 66 16.10 4.18 34.17
CA LYS A 66 15.05 5.16 34.44
C LYS A 66 13.98 5.09 33.36
N GLY A 67 12.76 5.52 33.68
CA GLY A 67 11.75 5.79 32.66
C GLY A 67 12.09 7.05 31.85
N ALA A 68 11.76 7.05 30.57
CA ALA A 68 11.86 8.21 29.71
C ALA A 68 10.56 8.36 28.93
N SER A 69 10.06 9.59 28.83
CA SER A 69 8.90 9.93 28.01
C SER A 69 9.32 10.26 26.57
N ILE A 70 8.33 10.40 25.68
CA ILE A 70 8.56 10.91 24.33
C ILE A 70 9.07 12.36 24.38
N ASP A 71 8.56 13.19 25.30
CA ASP A 71 9.03 14.56 25.50
C ASP A 71 10.50 14.62 25.92
N ASP A 72 10.93 13.67 26.76
CA ASP A 72 12.33 13.56 27.17
C ASP A 72 13.24 13.21 25.99
N PHE A 73 12.80 12.29 25.13
CA PHE A 73 13.50 11.92 23.91
C PHE A 73 13.52 13.08 22.90
N GLU A 74 12.42 13.82 22.73
CA GLU A 74 12.32 15.00 21.88
C GLU A 74 13.30 16.10 22.32
N LYS A 75 13.32 16.44 23.62
CA LYS A 75 14.24 17.44 24.17
C LYS A 75 15.70 17.05 23.98
N LEU A 76 16.02 15.76 24.17
CA LEU A 76 17.38 15.27 23.93
C LEU A 76 17.75 15.32 22.45
N ALA A 77 16.83 14.94 21.57
CA ALA A 77 17.01 15.01 20.12
C ALA A 77 17.26 16.44 19.64
N ALA A 78 16.47 17.42 20.11
CA ALA A 78 16.65 18.83 19.79
C ALA A 78 18.02 19.36 20.26
N ARG A 79 18.43 19.00 21.48
CA ARG A 79 19.76 19.36 22.03
C ARG A 79 20.91 18.82 21.18
N VAL A 80 20.83 17.57 20.74
CA VAL A 80 21.87 16.94 19.90
C VAL A 80 21.84 17.48 18.46
N HIS A 81 20.65 17.77 17.94
CA HIS A 81 20.48 18.35 16.61
C HIS A 81 21.02 19.77 16.52
N GLY A 82 20.77 20.59 17.56
CA GLY A 82 21.13 22.01 17.63
C GLY A 82 20.02 22.96 17.19
N SER A 83 18.80 22.45 16.94
CA SER A 83 17.61 23.24 16.63
C SER A 83 16.35 22.49 17.07
N GLU A 84 15.23 23.22 17.12
CA GLU A 84 13.93 22.68 17.50
C GLU A 84 13.47 21.57 16.55
N LEU A 85 13.00 20.45 17.11
CA LEU A 85 12.44 19.32 16.36
C LEU A 85 10.94 19.13 16.59
N ARG A 86 10.27 20.09 17.22
CA ARG A 86 8.84 19.98 17.56
C ARG A 86 7.96 19.63 16.37
N TYR A 87 8.23 20.25 15.21
CA TYR A 87 7.52 19.98 13.96
C TYR A 87 7.60 18.49 13.56
N PHE A 88 8.74 17.84 13.83
CA PHE A 88 8.96 16.44 13.51
C PHE A 88 8.14 15.53 14.42
N PHE A 89 8.24 15.72 15.74
CA PHE A 89 7.55 14.87 16.72
C PHE A 89 6.03 15.05 16.66
N ALA A 90 5.56 16.30 16.59
CA ALA A 90 4.15 16.61 16.41
C ALA A 90 3.56 15.92 15.17
N ARG A 91 4.32 15.86 14.06
CA ARG A 91 3.85 15.22 12.82
C ARG A 91 3.94 13.70 12.85
N TRP A 92 5.11 13.17 13.19
CA TRP A 92 5.42 11.75 12.96
C TRP A 92 5.14 10.85 14.15
N VAL A 93 5.16 11.39 15.36
CA VAL A 93 4.96 10.64 16.62
C VAL A 93 3.56 10.87 17.18
N GLU A 94 3.11 12.12 17.21
CA GLU A 94 1.82 12.50 17.79
C GLU A 94 0.69 12.52 16.77
N GLY A 95 1.00 12.89 15.52
CA GLY A 95 0.08 12.88 14.41
C GLY A 95 -0.28 11.47 13.94
N THR A 96 -1.56 11.29 13.62
CA THR A 96 -2.02 10.28 12.66
C THR A 96 -1.71 10.79 11.26
N GLY A 97 -1.79 9.93 10.25
CA GLY A 97 -1.44 10.37 8.90
C GLY A 97 -0.02 10.02 8.49
N VAL A 98 0.14 9.98 7.17
CA VAL A 98 1.41 10.20 6.48
C VAL A 98 1.15 11.12 5.27
N PRO A 99 2.14 11.89 4.79
CA PRO A 99 2.00 12.68 3.59
C PRO A 99 1.66 11.84 2.37
N GLU A 100 0.74 12.37 1.58
CA GLU A 100 0.47 11.97 0.21
C GLU A 100 1.27 12.85 -0.72
N PHE A 101 1.77 12.26 -1.80
CA PHE A 101 2.43 13.02 -2.84
C PHE A 101 1.84 12.68 -4.20
N GLU A 102 1.59 13.73 -4.97
CA GLU A 102 1.13 13.67 -6.35
C GLU A 102 2.06 14.50 -7.23
N SER A 103 2.18 14.14 -8.51
CA SER A 103 2.90 14.96 -9.49
C SER A 103 2.03 15.22 -10.69
N ASP A 104 1.93 16.49 -11.09
CA ASP A 104 1.39 16.90 -12.38
C ASP A 104 2.54 17.44 -13.22
N TYR A 105 2.67 16.97 -14.46
CA TYR A 105 3.80 17.33 -15.31
C TYR A 105 3.48 17.20 -16.79
N GLN A 106 4.25 17.96 -17.59
CA GLN A 106 4.25 17.88 -19.04
C GLN A 106 5.63 17.48 -19.55
N ILE A 107 5.64 16.72 -20.65
CA ILE A 107 6.86 16.38 -21.36
C ILE A 107 7.02 17.33 -22.55
N LEU A 108 8.07 18.14 -22.52
CA LEU A 108 8.43 19.07 -23.57
C LEU A 108 9.62 18.53 -24.36
N ARG A 109 9.58 18.61 -25.69
CA ARG A 109 10.74 18.31 -26.54
C ARG A 109 11.51 19.59 -26.85
N THR A 110 12.81 19.59 -26.63
CA THR A 110 13.67 20.73 -26.91
C THR A 110 14.13 20.75 -28.36
N ARG A 111 14.55 21.92 -28.86
CA ARG A 111 15.12 22.07 -30.22
C ARG A 111 16.37 21.20 -30.45
N GLY A 112 17.10 20.88 -29.39
CA GLY A 112 18.26 19.99 -29.42
C GLY A 112 17.93 18.50 -29.36
N GLY A 113 16.65 18.12 -29.50
CA GLY A 113 16.21 16.72 -29.53
C GLY A 113 16.07 16.06 -28.16
N LYS A 114 16.35 16.77 -27.06
CA LYS A 114 16.16 16.28 -25.69
C LYS A 114 14.70 16.44 -25.23
N PHE A 115 14.39 15.87 -24.09
CA PHE A 115 13.10 16.00 -23.42
C PHE A 115 13.25 16.65 -22.05
N ILE A 116 12.21 17.36 -21.61
CA ILE A 116 12.14 17.98 -20.30
C ILE A 116 10.82 17.59 -19.66
N ALA A 117 10.86 16.97 -18.48
CA ALA A 117 9.70 16.82 -17.62
C ALA A 117 9.62 18.05 -16.70
N ARG A 118 8.66 18.93 -17.01
CA ARG A 118 8.38 20.12 -16.21
C ARG A 118 7.07 19.92 -15.49
N GLY A 119 7.09 20.05 -14.17
CA GLY A 119 5.91 19.81 -13.36
C GLY A 119 6.05 20.27 -11.93
N THR A 120 5.08 19.88 -11.14
CA THR A 120 4.96 20.24 -9.73
C THR A 120 4.66 18.98 -8.94
N VAL A 121 5.41 18.77 -7.85
CA VAL A 121 5.05 17.80 -6.80
C VAL A 121 4.15 18.52 -5.80
N LYS A 122 3.05 17.87 -5.42
CA LYS A 122 2.09 18.35 -4.43
C LYS A 122 2.04 17.40 -3.24
N GLN A 123 1.74 17.93 -2.06
CA GLN A 123 1.43 17.16 -0.86
C GLN A 123 0.17 17.66 -0.15
N ASN A 124 -0.45 16.79 0.65
CA ASN A 124 -1.67 17.08 1.40
C ASN A 124 -1.46 17.69 2.80
N TYR A 125 -0.21 17.97 3.20
CA TYR A 125 0.10 18.62 4.47
C TYR A 125 0.64 20.03 4.26
N GLU A 126 0.01 20.99 4.93
CA GLU A 126 0.56 22.33 5.09
C GLU A 126 1.76 22.32 6.05
N ASN A 127 2.72 23.20 5.81
CA ASN A 127 3.89 23.43 6.66
C ASN A 127 4.79 22.19 6.90
N LEU A 128 4.67 21.13 6.09
CA LEU A 128 5.53 19.96 6.18
C LEU A 128 6.73 20.11 5.25
N ARG A 129 7.88 20.46 5.81
CA ARG A 129 9.12 20.64 5.04
C ARG A 129 9.90 19.35 4.91
N LEU A 130 10.09 18.86 3.69
CA LEU A 130 10.79 17.61 3.41
C LEU A 130 11.53 17.66 2.07
N PRO A 131 12.75 17.10 1.99
CA PRO A 131 13.37 16.81 0.70
C PRO A 131 12.68 15.61 0.03
N VAL A 132 12.23 15.78 -1.21
CA VAL A 132 11.56 14.75 -2.01
C VAL A 132 12.41 14.43 -3.24
N ASP A 133 12.84 13.18 -3.37
CA ASP A 133 13.50 12.73 -4.60
C ASP A 133 12.45 12.56 -5.71
N VAL A 134 12.62 13.25 -6.84
CA VAL A 134 11.76 13.14 -8.03
C VAL A 134 12.59 12.54 -9.16
N GLN A 135 12.15 11.41 -9.71
CA GLN A 135 12.90 10.69 -10.75
C GLN A 135 12.14 10.67 -12.07
N LEU A 136 12.79 11.15 -13.13
CA LEU A 136 12.38 10.93 -14.50
C LEU A 136 12.95 9.61 -15.01
N ARG A 137 12.06 8.70 -15.43
CA ARG A 137 12.42 7.46 -16.12
C ARG A 137 12.25 7.64 -17.63
N SER A 138 13.27 7.27 -18.39
CA SER A 138 13.34 7.39 -19.85
C SER A 138 13.95 6.12 -20.47
N GLU A 139 13.76 5.94 -21.78
CA GLU A 139 14.40 4.86 -22.55
C GLU A 139 15.94 5.04 -22.61
N GLY A 140 16.69 3.93 -22.66
CA GLY A 140 18.15 3.91 -22.84
C GLY A 140 18.99 3.80 -21.55
N GLU A 141 20.32 3.68 -21.70
CA GLU A 141 21.27 3.45 -20.59
C GLU A 141 21.33 4.60 -19.56
N ALA A 142 21.10 5.84 -20.00
CA ALA A 142 20.98 7.02 -19.12
C ALA A 142 19.54 7.27 -18.65
N GLY A 143 18.71 6.22 -18.62
CA GLY A 143 17.26 6.30 -18.47
C GLY A 143 16.74 6.68 -17.09
N LEU A 144 17.58 6.92 -16.08
CA LEU A 144 17.14 7.30 -14.74
C LEU A 144 17.82 8.60 -14.31
N LYS A 145 17.04 9.67 -14.17
CA LYS A 145 17.55 10.94 -13.64
C LYS A 145 16.72 11.37 -12.44
N THR A 146 17.38 11.54 -11.30
CA THR A 146 16.75 11.94 -10.04
C THR A 146 17.18 13.34 -9.66
N GLU A 147 16.23 14.19 -9.30
CA GLU A 147 16.43 15.52 -8.73
C GLU A 147 15.84 15.54 -7.32
N LYS A 148 16.51 16.22 -6.38
CA LYS A 148 15.96 16.44 -5.04
C LYS A 148 15.21 17.76 -5.04
N VAL A 149 13.93 17.70 -4.71
CA VAL A 149 13.02 18.84 -4.65
C VAL A 149 12.74 19.14 -3.17
N GLU A 150 13.06 20.34 -2.72
CA GLU A 150 12.76 20.78 -1.36
C GLU A 150 11.31 21.27 -1.30
N MET A 151 10.46 20.54 -0.56
CA MET A 151 9.08 20.97 -0.30
C MET A 151 9.09 21.98 0.83
N GLU A 152 8.81 23.26 0.54
CA GLU A 152 8.70 24.31 1.56
C GLU A 152 7.27 24.45 2.13
N ASP A 153 6.27 24.08 1.32
CA ASP A 153 4.85 24.09 1.64
C ASP A 153 4.11 22.94 0.90
N THR A 154 2.84 23.09 0.52
CA THR A 154 2.04 22.04 -0.13
C THR A 154 2.50 21.66 -1.54
N SER A 155 3.42 22.39 -2.16
CA SER A 155 3.91 22.07 -3.50
C SER A 155 5.31 22.60 -3.78
N ALA A 156 6.02 21.95 -4.69
CA ALA A 156 7.29 22.44 -5.23
C ALA A 156 7.47 22.02 -6.70
N ASP A 157 8.06 22.91 -7.50
CA ASP A 157 8.28 22.69 -8.93
C ASP A 157 9.57 21.89 -9.19
N PHE A 158 9.58 21.13 -10.28
CA PHE A 158 10.74 20.40 -10.77
C PHE A 158 10.90 20.52 -12.28
N ASN A 159 12.14 20.35 -12.75
CA ASN A 159 12.46 20.49 -14.17
C ASN A 159 13.59 19.56 -14.61
N ILE A 160 13.23 18.30 -14.93
CA ILE A 160 14.21 17.23 -15.15
C ILE A 160 14.41 17.00 -16.66
N GLU A 161 15.63 17.24 -17.16
CA GLU A 161 16.00 16.97 -18.57
C GLU A 161 16.44 15.51 -18.79
N ALA A 162 15.92 14.85 -19.83
CA ALA A 162 16.36 13.54 -20.31
C ALA A 162 16.74 13.56 -21.79
N THR A 163 17.67 12.70 -22.18
CA THR A 163 18.07 12.48 -23.58
C THR A 163 17.21 11.41 -24.25
N GLY A 164 16.84 10.35 -23.52
CA GLY A 164 15.90 9.33 -23.96
C GLY A 164 14.45 9.76 -23.83
N LYS A 165 13.56 9.10 -24.58
CA LYS A 165 12.11 9.34 -24.54
C LYS A 165 11.58 9.08 -23.12
N PRO A 166 10.91 10.07 -22.48
CA PRO A 166 10.33 9.89 -21.16
C PRO A 166 9.23 8.84 -21.10
N LEU A 167 9.26 8.04 -20.05
CA LEU A 167 8.26 7.01 -19.73
C LEU A 167 7.35 7.49 -18.60
N LYS A 168 7.92 7.94 -17.47
CA LYS A 168 7.16 8.44 -16.32
C LYS A 168 8.01 9.22 -15.33
N VAL A 169 7.37 10.10 -14.55
CA VAL A 169 7.93 10.66 -13.32
C VAL A 169 7.55 9.76 -12.13
N VAL A 170 8.49 9.54 -11.23
CA VAL A 170 8.30 8.74 -10.01
C VAL A 170 8.75 9.57 -8.81
N ILE A 171 7.83 9.83 -7.90
CA ILE A 171 8.12 10.47 -6.61
C ILE A 171 8.72 9.41 -5.69
N ASP A 172 9.80 9.79 -5.00
CA ASP A 172 10.54 9.01 -4.01
C ASP A 172 10.69 7.54 -4.42
N PRO A 173 11.48 7.28 -5.48
CA PRO A 173 11.68 5.93 -6.03
C PRO A 173 12.41 5.01 -5.06
N GLY A 174 13.13 5.57 -4.08
CA GLY A 174 13.86 4.83 -3.06
C GLY A 174 13.05 4.53 -1.80
N PHE A 175 11.77 4.92 -1.75
CA PHE A 175 10.92 4.80 -0.55
C PHE A 175 11.61 5.39 0.69
N LYS A 176 12.25 6.54 0.52
CA LYS A 176 12.91 7.28 1.59
C LYS A 176 11.88 7.81 2.58
N LEU A 177 10.75 8.28 2.06
CA LEU A 177 9.70 8.93 2.82
C LEU A 177 8.71 7.91 3.36
N LEU A 178 8.24 8.14 4.59
CA LEU A 178 7.02 7.51 5.08
C LEU A 178 5.85 8.27 4.43
N ARG A 179 5.44 7.82 3.25
CA ARG A 179 4.37 8.43 2.45
C ARG A 179 3.44 7.37 1.90
N ILE A 180 2.26 7.79 1.51
CA ILE A 180 1.30 6.95 0.80
C ILE A 180 1.19 7.45 -0.65
N SER A 181 1.46 6.58 -1.61
CA SER A 181 1.03 6.82 -3.00
C SER A 181 -0.44 6.46 -3.15
N SER A 182 -1.10 6.95 -4.19
CA SER A 182 -2.46 6.55 -4.55
C SER A 182 -2.61 5.02 -4.62
N ASP A 183 -1.70 4.33 -5.32
CA ASP A 183 -1.68 2.87 -5.42
C ASP A 183 -1.51 2.18 -4.06
N LEU A 184 -0.67 2.77 -3.21
CA LEU A 184 -0.40 2.26 -1.87
C LEU A 184 -1.57 2.49 -0.92
N ARG A 185 -2.34 3.57 -1.11
CA ARG A 185 -3.60 3.84 -0.42
C ARG A 185 -4.67 2.83 -0.77
N VAL A 186 -4.86 2.58 -2.06
CA VAL A 186 -5.77 1.53 -2.55
C VAL A 186 -5.40 0.19 -1.91
N SER A 187 -4.13 -0.18 -1.99
CA SER A 187 -3.61 -1.45 -1.44
C SER A 187 -3.77 -1.52 0.08
N SER A 188 -3.49 -0.44 0.79
CA SER A 188 -3.62 -0.33 2.26
C SER A 188 -5.08 -0.54 2.72
N ILE A 189 -6.02 0.21 2.12
CA ILE A 189 -7.45 0.10 2.42
C ILE A 189 -7.96 -1.31 2.09
N ALA A 190 -7.61 -1.83 0.91
CA ALA A 190 -8.01 -3.17 0.51
C ALA A 190 -7.42 -4.26 1.42
N ARG A 191 -6.17 -4.10 1.91
CA ARG A 191 -5.59 -5.01 2.92
C ARG A 191 -6.39 -4.99 4.22
N ARG A 192 -6.84 -3.83 4.69
CA ARG A 192 -7.74 -3.76 5.86
C ARG A 192 -9.03 -4.52 5.60
N GLY A 193 -9.60 -4.41 4.39
CA GLY A 193 -10.76 -5.21 3.96
C GLY A 193 -10.50 -6.72 4.04
N ILE A 194 -9.33 -7.18 3.58
CA ILE A 194 -8.93 -8.60 3.66
C ILE A 194 -8.81 -9.06 5.11
N GLU A 195 -8.20 -8.27 5.99
CA GLU A 195 -8.06 -8.64 7.41
C GLU A 195 -9.42 -8.72 8.10
N GLN A 196 -10.35 -7.82 7.79
CA GLN A 196 -11.72 -7.86 8.30
C GLN A 196 -12.50 -9.06 7.76
N PHE A 197 -12.29 -9.41 6.48
CA PHE A 197 -12.89 -10.60 5.88
C PHE A 197 -12.41 -11.88 6.56
N LYS A 198 -11.11 -12.00 6.87
CA LYS A 198 -10.56 -13.17 7.57
C LYS A 198 -11.16 -13.40 8.95
N VAL A 199 -11.50 -12.32 9.67
CA VAL A 199 -12.14 -12.41 10.99
C VAL A 199 -13.67 -12.50 10.91
N GLY A 200 -14.24 -12.63 9.71
CA GLY A 200 -15.68 -12.78 9.48
C GLY A 200 -16.47 -11.47 9.58
N ASN A 201 -15.82 -10.32 9.70
CA ASN A 201 -16.48 -9.02 9.70
C ASN A 201 -16.77 -8.56 8.25
N TYR A 202 -17.74 -9.20 7.62
CA TYR A 202 -18.06 -8.98 6.21
C TYR A 202 -18.49 -7.54 5.88
N VAL A 203 -19.19 -6.87 6.80
CA VAL A 203 -19.70 -5.50 6.59
C VAL A 203 -18.53 -4.52 6.48
N GLU A 204 -17.61 -4.54 7.46
CA GLU A 204 -16.42 -3.69 7.42
C GLU A 204 -15.54 -4.05 6.22
N ALA A 205 -15.37 -5.35 5.93
CA ALA A 205 -14.58 -5.78 4.79
C ALA A 205 -15.08 -5.20 3.46
N GLN A 206 -16.39 -5.28 3.22
CA GLN A 206 -17.03 -4.70 2.05
C GLN A 206 -16.83 -3.18 1.99
N GLN A 207 -17.06 -2.46 3.09
CA GLN A 207 -16.87 -1.01 3.13
C GLN A 207 -15.44 -0.59 2.77
N GLN A 208 -14.43 -1.31 3.26
CA GLN A 208 -13.04 -1.06 2.93
C GLN A 208 -12.77 -1.33 1.45
N PHE A 209 -13.24 -2.44 0.89
CA PHE A 209 -13.06 -2.71 -0.55
C PHE A 209 -13.74 -1.66 -1.44
N GLU A 210 -14.96 -1.22 -1.09
CA GLU A 210 -15.64 -0.14 -1.81
C GLU A 210 -14.89 1.19 -1.69
N ALA A 211 -14.32 1.50 -0.53
CA ALA A 211 -13.46 2.66 -0.36
C ALA A 211 -12.20 2.59 -1.23
N ALA A 212 -11.59 1.41 -1.37
CA ALA A 212 -10.45 1.22 -2.27
C ALA A 212 -10.84 1.41 -3.73
N LEU A 213 -12.01 0.90 -4.16
CA LEU A 213 -12.52 1.09 -5.53
C LEU A 213 -12.93 2.53 -5.84
N LYS A 214 -13.29 3.35 -4.83
CA LYS A 214 -13.49 4.79 -5.04
C LYS A 214 -12.21 5.49 -5.50
N LEU A 215 -11.04 4.99 -5.08
CA LEU A 215 -9.73 5.54 -5.44
C LEU A 215 -9.19 4.94 -6.75
N ASP A 216 -9.37 3.64 -6.98
CA ASP A 216 -9.05 2.98 -8.25
C ASP A 216 -10.21 2.09 -8.69
N ARG A 217 -11.05 2.63 -9.58
CA ARG A 217 -12.24 1.94 -10.10
C ARG A 217 -11.94 0.75 -10.99
N SER A 218 -10.69 0.57 -11.42
CA SER A 218 -10.24 -0.48 -12.33
C SER A 218 -9.43 -1.58 -11.62
N ASN A 219 -9.34 -1.53 -10.29
CA ASN A 219 -8.47 -2.41 -9.54
C ASN A 219 -8.96 -3.87 -9.52
N ALA A 220 -8.34 -4.72 -10.34
CA ALA A 220 -8.75 -6.11 -10.47
C ALA A 220 -8.59 -6.90 -9.17
N TRP A 221 -7.56 -6.58 -8.38
CA TRP A 221 -7.29 -7.26 -7.11
C TRP A 221 -8.40 -7.00 -6.08
N VAL A 222 -8.90 -5.77 -5.99
CA VAL A 222 -9.99 -5.43 -5.07
C VAL A 222 -11.31 -6.09 -5.49
N TYR A 223 -11.66 -6.05 -6.78
CA TYR A 223 -12.85 -6.76 -7.27
C TYR A 223 -12.75 -8.27 -7.04
N TYR A 224 -11.58 -8.88 -7.19
CA TYR A 224 -11.39 -10.30 -6.90
C TYR A 224 -11.70 -10.62 -5.43
N HIS A 225 -11.24 -9.80 -4.48
CA HIS A 225 -11.53 -10.00 -3.05
C HIS A 225 -12.99 -9.74 -2.69
N LEU A 226 -13.67 -8.76 -3.30
CA LEU A 226 -15.12 -8.61 -3.17
C LEU A 226 -15.86 -9.84 -3.70
N GLY A 227 -15.42 -10.38 -4.84
CA GLY A 227 -15.97 -11.63 -5.38
C GLY A 227 -15.81 -12.80 -4.41
N LEU A 228 -14.64 -12.93 -3.77
CA LEU A 228 -14.42 -13.95 -2.73
C LEU A 228 -15.32 -13.74 -1.51
N LEU A 229 -15.47 -12.49 -1.06
CA LEU A 229 -16.34 -12.13 0.06
C LEU A 229 -17.78 -12.54 -0.21
N PHE A 230 -18.33 -12.16 -1.37
CA PHE A 230 -19.71 -12.50 -1.73
C PHE A 230 -19.91 -14.00 -2.01
N LEU A 231 -18.89 -14.68 -2.54
CA LEU A 231 -18.91 -16.13 -2.71
C LEU A 231 -19.04 -16.83 -1.36
N ASP A 232 -18.33 -16.35 -0.34
CA ASP A 232 -18.36 -16.88 1.02
C ASP A 232 -19.70 -16.61 1.72
N GLN A 233 -20.28 -15.42 1.48
CA GLN A 233 -21.66 -15.07 1.89
C GLN A 233 -22.75 -15.80 1.08
N ARG A 234 -22.38 -16.62 0.09
CA ARG A 234 -23.29 -17.33 -0.83
C ARG A 234 -24.14 -16.42 -1.72
N ASN A 235 -23.73 -15.17 -1.87
CA ASN A 235 -24.31 -14.25 -2.83
C ASN A 235 -23.64 -14.44 -4.20
N TYR A 236 -23.97 -15.55 -4.85
CA TYR A 236 -23.23 -16.04 -6.01
C TYR A 236 -23.32 -15.12 -7.23
N ASP A 237 -24.46 -14.46 -7.45
CA ASP A 237 -24.62 -13.51 -8.57
C ASP A 237 -23.70 -12.30 -8.43
N VAL A 238 -23.69 -11.68 -7.25
CA VAL A 238 -22.80 -10.55 -6.96
C VAL A 238 -21.34 -10.99 -6.99
N ALA A 239 -21.02 -12.20 -6.53
CA ALA A 239 -19.67 -12.75 -6.63
C ALA A 239 -19.21 -12.87 -8.10
N ILE A 240 -20.06 -13.43 -8.96
CA ILE A 240 -19.79 -13.57 -10.40
C ILE A 240 -19.53 -12.21 -11.05
N ASP A 241 -20.35 -11.21 -10.74
CA ASP A 241 -20.19 -9.88 -11.34
C ASP A 241 -18.90 -9.18 -10.88
N ASN A 242 -18.50 -9.37 -9.62
CA ASN A 242 -17.20 -8.90 -9.14
C ASN A 242 -16.03 -9.64 -9.82
N PHE A 243 -16.11 -10.96 -10.04
CA PHE A 243 -15.06 -11.67 -10.78
C PHE A 243 -14.99 -11.23 -12.25
N LYS A 244 -16.12 -10.90 -12.89
CA LYS A 244 -16.12 -10.30 -14.23
C LYS A 244 -15.47 -8.91 -14.21
N ALA A 245 -15.80 -8.08 -13.22
CA ALA A 245 -15.18 -6.77 -13.05
C ALA A 245 -13.66 -6.88 -12.84
N ALA A 246 -13.20 -7.88 -12.07
CA ALA A 246 -11.79 -8.18 -11.92
C ALA A 246 -11.13 -8.54 -13.27
N LEU A 247 -11.79 -9.36 -14.08
CA LEU A 247 -11.31 -9.74 -15.43
C LEU A 247 -11.30 -8.58 -16.43
N SER A 248 -12.12 -7.56 -16.22
CA SER A 248 -12.14 -6.33 -17.03
C SER A 248 -11.23 -5.22 -16.51
N GLY A 249 -10.60 -5.40 -15.35
CA GLY A 249 -9.73 -4.42 -14.71
C GLY A 249 -8.28 -4.47 -15.19
N ASN A 250 -7.39 -3.89 -14.38
CA ASN A 250 -5.95 -3.80 -14.67
C ASN A 250 -5.19 -5.14 -14.65
N LEU A 251 -5.81 -6.24 -14.18
CA LEU A 251 -5.26 -7.60 -14.06
C LEU A 251 -3.85 -7.64 -13.47
N ASN A 252 -3.61 -6.83 -12.44
CA ASN A 252 -2.35 -6.80 -11.72
C ASN A 252 -2.54 -7.29 -10.28
N PRO A 253 -1.93 -8.44 -9.88
CA PRO A 253 -1.02 -9.27 -10.68
C PRO A 253 -1.75 -10.20 -11.68
N SER A 254 -1.03 -10.68 -12.71
CA SER A 254 -1.61 -11.44 -13.83
C SER A 254 -2.36 -12.72 -13.43
N TRP A 255 -1.95 -13.36 -12.32
CA TRP A 255 -2.62 -14.57 -11.79
C TRP A 255 -4.09 -14.34 -11.45
N LEU A 256 -4.52 -13.08 -11.28
CA LEU A 256 -5.91 -12.72 -11.06
C LEU A 256 -6.81 -13.23 -12.18
N ALA A 257 -6.33 -13.30 -13.42
CA ALA A 257 -7.12 -13.76 -14.55
C ALA A 257 -7.53 -15.24 -14.40
N VAL A 258 -6.57 -16.11 -14.03
CA VAL A 258 -6.83 -17.55 -13.87
C VAL A 258 -7.72 -17.79 -12.65
N TRP A 259 -7.40 -17.18 -11.51
CA TRP A 259 -8.15 -17.39 -10.28
C TRP A 259 -9.55 -16.78 -10.32
N SER A 260 -9.75 -15.65 -10.98
CA SER A 260 -11.10 -15.08 -11.16
C SER A 260 -11.99 -16.01 -12.00
N ASN A 261 -11.44 -16.66 -13.03
CA ASN A 261 -12.20 -17.67 -13.79
C ASN A 261 -12.52 -18.90 -12.95
N ILE A 262 -11.57 -19.41 -12.16
CA ILE A 262 -11.81 -20.54 -11.25
C ILE A 262 -12.92 -20.19 -10.26
N LYS A 263 -12.81 -19.06 -9.55
CA LYS A 263 -13.78 -18.67 -8.52
C LYS A 263 -15.15 -18.31 -9.10
N MET A 264 -15.20 -17.74 -10.29
CA MET A 264 -16.45 -17.58 -11.03
C MET A 264 -17.07 -18.95 -11.39
N GLY A 265 -16.24 -19.93 -11.78
CA GLY A 265 -16.69 -21.31 -11.97
C GLY A 265 -17.28 -21.93 -10.70
N ASN A 266 -16.62 -21.73 -9.56
CA ASN A 266 -17.11 -22.19 -8.25
C ASN A 266 -18.47 -21.55 -7.92
N ALA A 267 -18.63 -20.26 -8.20
CA ALA A 267 -19.91 -19.57 -8.00
C ALA A 267 -21.02 -20.15 -8.89
N TYR A 268 -20.73 -20.47 -10.15
CA TYR A 268 -21.71 -21.12 -11.04
C TYR A 268 -22.07 -22.53 -10.59
N ASP A 269 -21.09 -23.35 -10.17
CA ASP A 269 -21.35 -24.68 -9.62
C ASP A 269 -22.24 -24.61 -8.37
N ALA A 270 -21.97 -23.66 -7.46
CA ALA A 270 -22.77 -23.45 -6.26
C ALA A 270 -24.22 -23.03 -6.56
N LYS A 271 -24.47 -22.42 -7.72
CA LYS A 271 -25.81 -22.13 -8.25
C LYS A 271 -26.46 -23.31 -8.98
N GLY A 272 -25.74 -24.40 -9.21
CA GLY A 272 -26.18 -25.53 -10.03
C GLY A 272 -26.00 -25.33 -11.54
N ASP A 273 -25.36 -24.24 -11.98
CA ASP A 273 -25.11 -23.97 -13.41
C ASP A 273 -23.78 -24.59 -13.85
N ARG A 274 -23.79 -25.93 -13.97
CA ARG A 274 -22.60 -26.71 -14.32
C ARG A 274 -22.05 -26.36 -15.71
N VAL A 275 -22.91 -25.95 -16.64
CA VAL A 275 -22.50 -25.59 -18.00
C VAL A 275 -21.63 -24.34 -17.97
N ARG A 276 -22.06 -23.27 -17.29
CA ARG A 276 -21.24 -22.07 -17.17
C ARG A 276 -20.00 -22.29 -16.30
N ALA A 277 -20.10 -23.11 -15.26
CA ALA A 277 -18.96 -23.46 -14.42
C ALA A 277 -17.85 -24.14 -15.21
N THR A 278 -18.16 -25.20 -15.95
CA THR A 278 -17.20 -25.89 -16.81
C THR A 278 -16.62 -24.99 -17.89
N GLY A 279 -17.42 -24.07 -18.46
CA GLY A 279 -16.94 -23.04 -19.36
C GLY A 279 -15.90 -22.12 -18.71
N ALA A 280 -16.10 -21.72 -17.45
CA ALA A 280 -15.15 -20.90 -16.69
C ALA A 280 -13.86 -21.67 -16.37
N TYR A 281 -13.95 -22.93 -15.94
CA TYR A 281 -12.76 -23.77 -15.71
C TYR A 281 -11.96 -24.01 -16.99
N LYS A 282 -12.61 -24.21 -18.14
CA LYS A 282 -11.91 -24.32 -19.43
C LYS A 282 -11.17 -23.05 -19.81
N ARG A 283 -11.74 -21.88 -19.54
CA ARG A 283 -11.03 -20.59 -19.73
C ARG A 283 -9.80 -20.50 -18.82
N ALA A 284 -9.94 -20.85 -17.54
CA ALA A 284 -8.81 -20.89 -16.62
C ALA A 284 -7.72 -21.89 -17.06
N GLN A 285 -8.11 -23.06 -17.57
CA GLN A 285 -7.19 -24.06 -18.12
C GLN A 285 -6.40 -23.53 -19.31
N ALA A 286 -7.09 -22.87 -20.24
CA ALA A 286 -6.49 -22.34 -21.47
C ALA A 286 -5.46 -21.24 -21.21
N MET A 287 -5.52 -20.57 -20.05
CA MET A 287 -4.53 -19.58 -19.65
C MET A 287 -3.17 -20.20 -19.30
N GLY A 288 -3.13 -21.47 -18.88
CA GLY A 288 -1.90 -22.19 -18.54
C GLY A 288 -1.13 -21.67 -17.31
N ASP A 289 -1.61 -20.60 -16.65
CA ASP A 289 -1.02 -20.07 -15.42
C ASP A 289 -1.28 -21.05 -14.26
N ASP A 290 -0.23 -21.50 -13.59
CA ASP A 290 -0.27 -22.44 -12.47
C ASP A 290 0.10 -21.79 -11.12
N TYR A 291 -0.03 -20.47 -11.02
CA TYR A 291 0.13 -19.77 -9.75
C TYR A 291 -0.77 -20.36 -8.66
N ASP A 292 -0.17 -20.68 -7.50
CA ASP A 292 -0.84 -21.29 -6.34
C ASP A 292 -1.60 -22.60 -6.67
N LYS A 293 -1.06 -23.40 -7.62
CA LYS A 293 -1.65 -24.66 -8.07
C LYS A 293 -3.03 -24.49 -8.73
N ALA A 294 -3.20 -23.40 -9.47
CA ALA A 294 -4.43 -23.11 -10.19
C ALA A 294 -4.85 -24.25 -11.14
N GLN A 295 -3.91 -24.92 -11.80
CA GLN A 295 -4.25 -26.00 -12.74
C GLN A 295 -4.73 -27.27 -12.03
N ASP A 296 -4.23 -27.55 -10.83
CA ASP A 296 -4.75 -28.63 -10.00
C ASP A 296 -6.17 -28.33 -9.52
N ALA A 297 -6.44 -27.07 -9.15
CA ALA A 297 -7.80 -26.63 -8.80
C ALA A 297 -8.76 -26.76 -10.01
N VAL A 298 -8.33 -26.38 -11.21
CA VAL A 298 -9.10 -26.56 -12.45
C VAL A 298 -9.41 -28.04 -12.68
N LYS A 299 -8.41 -28.93 -12.63
CA LYS A 299 -8.61 -30.38 -12.80
C LYS A 299 -9.60 -30.93 -11.78
N ARG A 300 -9.45 -30.54 -10.51
CA ARG A 300 -10.37 -30.92 -9.43
C ARG A 300 -11.79 -30.50 -9.77
N TYR A 301 -12.02 -29.22 -10.11
CA TYR A 301 -13.37 -28.71 -10.30
C TYR A 301 -14.02 -29.13 -11.63
N GLN A 302 -13.22 -29.49 -12.64
CA GLN A 302 -13.71 -30.16 -13.84
C GLN A 302 -14.19 -31.58 -13.55
N ALA A 303 -13.46 -32.32 -12.72
CA ALA A 303 -13.83 -33.69 -12.33
C ALA A 303 -15.02 -33.72 -11.35
N THR A 304 -14.99 -32.86 -10.33
CA THR A 304 -16.00 -32.80 -9.26
C THR A 304 -16.50 -31.37 -9.11
N PRO A 305 -17.81 -31.10 -9.20
CA PRO A 305 -18.34 -29.76 -8.99
C PRO A 305 -17.93 -29.17 -7.64
N TYR A 306 -17.70 -27.86 -7.61
CA TYR A 306 -17.45 -27.16 -6.35
C TYR A 306 -18.70 -27.24 -5.45
N ASP A 307 -18.53 -27.74 -4.23
CA ASP A 307 -19.56 -27.71 -3.19
C ASP A 307 -19.21 -26.64 -2.13
N PRO A 308 -20.03 -25.59 -1.95
CA PRO A 308 -19.82 -24.58 -0.92
C PRO A 308 -19.89 -25.14 0.52
N LYS A 309 -20.45 -26.32 0.75
CA LYS A 309 -20.56 -26.96 2.07
C LYS A 309 -19.30 -27.71 2.48
N GLU A 310 -18.50 -28.22 1.55
CA GLU A 310 -17.23 -28.91 1.85
C GLU A 310 -16.26 -28.04 2.66
N ARG A 311 -16.29 -26.72 2.44
CA ARG A 311 -15.42 -25.76 3.12
C ARG A 311 -15.68 -25.66 4.63
N GLN A 312 -16.91 -25.93 5.07
CA GLN A 312 -17.30 -25.86 6.48
C GLN A 312 -16.78 -27.06 7.29
N ALA A 313 -16.61 -28.22 6.66
CA ALA A 313 -16.15 -29.44 7.34
C ALA A 313 -14.67 -29.38 7.75
N THR A 314 -13.87 -28.55 7.08
CA THR A 314 -12.42 -28.41 7.33
C THR A 314 -12.09 -27.27 8.31
N ALA A 315 -13.00 -26.31 8.51
CA ALA A 315 -12.83 -25.21 9.47
C ALA A 315 -13.39 -25.53 10.88
N ALA A 316 -14.19 -26.60 10.99
CA ALA A 316 -14.78 -27.08 12.25
C ALA A 316 -13.98 -28.22 12.92
N LYS A 317 -12.77 -28.50 12.44
CA LYS A 317 -11.80 -29.43 13.02
C LYS A 317 -10.53 -28.68 13.39
#